data_AF-A0AA91GU12-F1
#
_entry.id   AF-A0AA91GU12-F1
#
_cell.length_a   1.000
_cell.length_b   1.000
_cell.length_c   1.000
_cell.angle_alpha   90.00
_cell.angle_beta   90.00
_cell.angle_gamma   90.00
#
_symmetry.space_group_name_H-M   'P 1'
#
loop_
_entity.id
_entity.type
_entity.pdbx_description
1 polymer ?
#
loop_
_entity_poly.entity_id
_entity_poly.type
_entity_poly.pdbx_seq_one_letter_code
_entity_poly.pdbx_strand_id
1 'polypeptide(L)'
;MMKWGRRRHPKKSLQWIYRKYFDYHEGYQWTFINGKFKLLRHSETQIKRWVKVTQDRSPYDGDWVYWSTRMGKHPEVNKKVAYLLNQQKGKCSNCGLRFSMEDLMEIHHIDKNHRNHKWENLTLLHRHCHDEVHMTSA
;
A
#
# COMPACT_ATOMS: atom_id res chain seq x y z
N MET A 1 -17.04 22.73 10.60
CA MET A 1 -15.91 23.67 10.40
C MET A 1 -16.19 25.12 10.83
N MET A 2 -17.36 25.70 10.59
CA MET A 2 -17.62 27.10 11.00
C MET A 2 -17.51 27.36 12.51
N LYS A 3 -17.98 26.43 13.37
CA LYS A 3 -17.78 26.49 14.82
C LYS A 3 -16.29 26.58 15.22
N TRP A 4 -15.41 25.83 14.54
CA TRP A 4 -13.97 25.90 14.75
C TRP A 4 -13.39 27.26 14.33
N GLY A 5 -13.84 27.80 13.20
CA GLY A 5 -13.42 29.14 12.74
C GLY A 5 -13.77 30.25 13.74
N ARG A 6 -14.98 30.21 14.32
CA ARG A 6 -15.40 31.15 15.39
C ARG A 6 -14.53 31.05 16.63
N ARG A 7 -14.23 29.84 17.07
CA ARG A 7 -13.35 29.60 18.22
C ARG A 7 -11.91 30.06 17.96
N ARG A 8 -11.40 29.86 16.73
CA ARG A 8 -10.04 30.27 16.33
C ARG A 8 -9.90 31.78 16.14
N HIS A 9 -10.96 32.46 15.72
CA HIS A 9 -10.96 33.89 15.44
C HIS A 9 -12.10 34.60 16.20
N PRO A 10 -12.03 34.69 17.55
CA PRO A 10 -13.14 35.19 18.37
C PRO A 10 -13.45 36.67 18.12
N LYS A 11 -12.47 37.45 17.65
CA LYS A 11 -12.61 38.89 17.34
C LYS A 11 -12.99 39.19 15.87
N LYS A 12 -13.19 38.16 15.05
CA LYS A 12 -13.49 38.34 13.61
C LYS A 12 -14.94 37.98 13.34
N SER A 13 -15.56 38.70 12.40
CA SER A 13 -16.93 38.43 11.98
C SER A 13 -17.05 37.08 11.26
N LEU A 14 -18.25 36.52 11.24
CA LEU A 14 -18.55 35.31 10.47
C LEU A 14 -18.23 35.47 8.99
N GLN A 15 -18.48 36.65 8.43
CA GLN A 15 -18.18 36.96 7.04
C GLN A 15 -16.67 36.92 6.76
N TRP A 16 -15.85 37.41 7.68
CA TRP A 16 -14.39 37.32 7.55
C TRP A 16 -13.91 35.86 7.62
N ILE A 17 -14.48 35.07 8.53
CA ILE A 17 -14.16 33.63 8.66
C ILE A 17 -14.56 32.88 7.38
N TYR A 18 -15.73 33.19 6.81
CA TYR A 18 -16.19 32.64 5.53
C TYR A 18 -15.16 32.95 4.43
N ARG A 19 -14.87 34.24 4.18
CA ARG A 19 -13.93 34.66 3.13
C ARG A 19 -12.51 34.10 3.29
N LYS A 20 -12.11 33.78 4.52
CA LYS A 20 -10.78 33.24 4.80
C LYS A 20 -10.66 31.74 4.50
N TYR A 21 -11.71 30.97 4.77
CA TYR A 21 -11.62 29.51 4.83
C TYR A 21 -12.61 28.78 3.94
N PHE A 22 -13.57 29.47 3.33
CA PHE A 22 -14.65 28.85 2.59
C PHE A 22 -14.79 29.51 1.23
N ASP A 23 -14.85 28.70 0.19
CA ASP A 23 -15.01 29.16 -1.18
C ASP A 23 -15.94 28.23 -1.98
N TYR A 24 -16.29 28.68 -3.18
CA TYR A 24 -16.92 27.86 -4.20
C TYR A 24 -15.86 27.15 -5.04
N HIS A 25 -15.93 25.82 -5.11
CA HIS A 25 -15.00 25.01 -5.89
C HIS A 25 -15.74 23.87 -6.59
N GLU A 26 -15.55 23.73 -7.91
CA GLU A 26 -16.06 22.60 -8.71
C GLU A 26 -17.56 22.30 -8.53
N GLY A 27 -18.41 23.32 -8.39
CA GLY A 27 -19.86 23.14 -8.20
C GLY A 27 -20.32 23.15 -6.74
N TYR A 28 -19.40 23.26 -5.78
CA TYR A 28 -19.72 23.10 -4.37
C TYR A 28 -19.38 24.35 -3.56
N GLN A 29 -20.39 24.88 -2.89
CA GLN A 29 -20.24 25.95 -1.92
C GLN A 29 -19.69 25.41 -0.59
N TRP A 30 -19.16 26.31 0.25
CA TRP A 30 -18.64 25.97 1.58
C TRP A 30 -17.47 24.97 1.57
N THR A 31 -16.69 24.94 0.50
CA THR A 31 -15.48 24.12 0.44
C THR A 31 -14.42 24.73 1.34
N PHE A 32 -13.93 23.95 2.32
CA PHE A 32 -12.91 24.44 3.25
C PHE A 32 -11.54 24.49 2.57
N ILE A 33 -10.92 25.67 2.54
CA ILE A 33 -9.62 25.92 1.92
C ILE A 33 -8.68 26.56 2.95
N ASN A 34 -7.44 26.10 2.99
CA ASN A 34 -6.37 26.69 3.80
C ASN A 34 -5.11 26.85 2.94
N GLY A 35 -4.92 28.04 2.38
CA GLY A 35 -3.83 28.30 1.45
C GLY A 35 -3.96 27.43 0.20
N LYS A 36 -3.00 26.52 0.00
CA LYS A 36 -2.96 25.61 -1.16
C LYS A 36 -3.79 24.34 -0.99
N PHE A 37 -4.30 24.05 0.21
CA PHE A 37 -4.97 22.78 0.49
C PHE A 37 -6.49 22.97 0.56
N LYS A 38 -7.24 22.12 -0.15
CA LYS A 38 -8.69 21.99 -0.02
C LYS A 38 -9.03 20.73 0.78
N LEU A 39 -10.09 20.80 1.59
CA LEU A 39 -10.63 19.62 2.23
C LEU A 39 -11.36 18.77 1.18
N LEU A 40 -10.85 17.56 0.94
CA LEU A 40 -11.48 16.61 0.04
C LEU A 40 -12.80 16.10 0.63
N ARG A 41 -13.79 15.95 -0.23
CA ARG A 41 -15.06 15.33 0.13
C ARG A 41 -14.97 13.82 -0.05
N HIS A 42 -15.81 13.10 0.68
CA HIS A 42 -15.87 11.65 0.55
C HIS A 42 -16.17 11.20 -0.88
N SER A 43 -16.99 11.94 -1.64
CA SER A 43 -17.30 11.65 -3.05
C SER A 43 -16.11 11.83 -4.01
N GLU A 44 -15.10 12.61 -3.62
CA GLU A 44 -13.87 12.79 -4.41
C GLU A 44 -12.89 11.63 -4.19
N THR A 45 -13.13 10.77 -3.20
CA THR A 45 -12.31 9.58 -2.97
C THR A 45 -12.72 8.48 -3.93
N GLN A 46 -11.82 8.08 -4.82
CA GLN A 46 -12.08 7.01 -5.77
C GLN A 46 -12.39 5.69 -5.05
N ILE A 47 -13.55 5.09 -5.36
CA ILE A 47 -13.92 3.77 -4.85
C ILE A 47 -13.08 2.72 -5.59
N LYS A 48 -12.04 2.20 -4.93
CA LYS A 48 -11.30 1.02 -5.40
C LYS A 48 -12.03 -0.24 -4.93
N ARG A 49 -12.66 -0.97 -5.86
CA ARG A 49 -13.37 -2.22 -5.57
C ARG A 49 -12.37 -3.38 -5.51
N TRP A 50 -12.46 -4.18 -4.46
CA TRP A 50 -11.67 -5.40 -4.29
C TRP A 50 -12.33 -6.56 -5.03
N VAL A 51 -11.52 -7.43 -5.64
CA VAL A 51 -12.01 -8.66 -6.28
C VAL A 51 -12.28 -9.71 -5.19
N LYS A 52 -13.55 -10.05 -4.99
CA LYS A 52 -13.96 -11.07 -4.00
C LYS A 52 -13.28 -12.42 -4.25
N VAL A 53 -13.01 -13.18 -3.19
CA VAL A 53 -12.69 -14.61 -3.29
C VAL A 53 -13.84 -15.30 -4.03
N THR A 54 -13.49 -16.11 -5.02
CA THR A 54 -14.45 -16.82 -5.85
C THR A 54 -14.82 -18.11 -5.13
N GLN A 55 -16.13 -18.36 -4.97
CA GLN A 55 -16.67 -19.59 -4.36
C GLN A 55 -16.08 -19.85 -2.96
N ASP A 56 -15.88 -21.12 -2.63
CA ASP A 56 -15.43 -21.63 -1.34
C ASP A 56 -13.90 -21.80 -1.29
N ARG A 57 -13.17 -21.07 -2.14
CA ARG A 57 -11.70 -21.17 -2.21
C ARG A 57 -11.06 -20.75 -0.89
N SER A 58 -10.12 -21.56 -0.43
CA SER A 58 -9.36 -21.38 0.80
C SER A 58 -7.87 -21.31 0.47
N PRO A 59 -7.05 -20.48 1.14
CA PRO A 59 -5.60 -20.48 0.94
C PRO A 59 -4.94 -21.87 1.06
N TYR A 60 -5.62 -22.82 1.69
CA TYR A 60 -5.17 -24.18 1.93
C TYR A 60 -5.85 -25.23 1.02
N ASP A 61 -6.63 -24.82 0.02
CA ASP A 61 -7.32 -25.71 -0.93
C ASP A 61 -6.40 -26.34 -2.00
N GLY A 62 -5.12 -25.96 -2.01
CA GLY A 62 -4.12 -26.44 -2.96
C GLY A 62 -4.15 -25.74 -4.33
N ASP A 63 -5.02 -24.75 -4.55
CA ASP A 63 -5.07 -23.94 -5.77
C ASP A 63 -3.97 -22.85 -5.76
N TRP A 64 -2.73 -23.30 -5.80
CA TRP A 64 -1.56 -22.41 -5.80
C TRP A 64 -1.55 -21.43 -6.96
N VAL A 65 -2.18 -21.77 -8.10
CA VAL A 65 -2.24 -20.90 -9.28
C VAL A 65 -3.14 -19.70 -9.01
N TYR A 66 -4.32 -19.93 -8.42
CA TYR A 66 -5.23 -18.88 -8.02
C TYR A 66 -4.60 -17.95 -6.98
N TRP A 67 -4.06 -18.53 -5.90
CA TRP A 67 -3.53 -17.74 -4.78
C TRP A 67 -2.26 -16.97 -5.15
N SER A 68 -1.34 -17.55 -5.92
CA SER A 68 -0.15 -16.82 -6.40
C SER A 68 -0.50 -15.67 -7.34
N THR A 69 -1.46 -15.88 -8.26
CA THR A 69 -1.93 -14.83 -9.17
C THR A 69 -2.58 -13.68 -8.41
N ARG A 70 -3.40 -14.01 -7.41
CA ARG A 70 -4.06 -13.02 -6.54
C ARG A 70 -3.05 -12.24 -5.72
N MET A 71 -2.06 -12.92 -5.12
CA MET A 71 -1.00 -12.29 -4.33
C MET A 71 -0.21 -11.30 -5.18
N GLY A 72 0.22 -11.69 -6.40
CA GLY A 72 0.93 -10.80 -7.32
C GLY A 72 0.12 -9.59 -7.80
N LYS A 73 -1.22 -9.67 -7.79
CA LYS A 73 -2.14 -8.58 -8.16
C LYS A 73 -2.66 -7.78 -6.95
N HIS A 74 -2.25 -8.13 -5.73
CA HIS A 74 -2.77 -7.49 -4.53
C HIS A 74 -2.32 -6.02 -4.45
N PRO A 75 -3.23 -5.05 -4.25
CA PRO A 75 -2.89 -3.62 -4.24
C PRO A 75 -1.84 -3.21 -3.21
N GLU A 76 -1.73 -3.94 -2.10
CA GLU A 76 -0.76 -3.66 -1.04
C GLU A 76 0.61 -4.30 -1.30
N VAL A 77 0.71 -5.20 -2.29
CA VAL A 77 1.97 -5.82 -2.66
C VAL A 77 2.78 -4.85 -3.51
N ASN A 78 4.02 -4.60 -3.09
CA ASN A 78 4.95 -3.77 -3.84
C ASN A 78 5.21 -4.38 -5.22
N LYS A 79 5.27 -3.54 -6.27
CA LYS A 79 5.58 -3.96 -7.65
C LYS A 79 6.85 -4.83 -7.75
N LYS A 80 7.88 -4.54 -6.95
CA LYS A 80 9.11 -5.36 -6.90
C LYS A 80 8.82 -6.77 -6.38
N VAL A 81 8.03 -6.88 -5.30
CA VAL A 81 7.63 -8.16 -4.72
C VAL A 81 6.78 -8.95 -5.71
N ALA A 82 5.79 -8.31 -6.36
CA ALA A 82 4.97 -8.96 -7.38
C ALA A 82 5.81 -9.50 -8.56
N TYR A 83 6.81 -8.73 -9.02
CA TYR A 83 7.73 -9.16 -10.05
C TYR A 83 8.56 -10.38 -9.61
N LEU A 84 9.17 -10.32 -8.43
CA LEU A 84 9.99 -11.42 -7.89
C LEU A 84 9.16 -12.67 -7.61
N LEU A 85 7.93 -12.53 -7.11
CA LEU A 85 6.98 -13.64 -6.96
C LEU A 85 6.76 -14.36 -8.29
N ASN A 86 6.53 -13.61 -9.37
CA ASN A 86 6.33 -14.20 -10.69
C ASN A 86 7.62 -14.87 -11.20
N GLN A 87 8.76 -14.18 -11.10
CA GLN A 87 10.07 -14.69 -11.53
C GLN A 87 10.46 -15.98 -10.80
N GLN A 88 10.16 -16.07 -9.49
CA GLN A 88 10.45 -17.22 -8.64
C GLN A 88 9.34 -18.27 -8.62
N LYS A 89 8.30 -18.12 -9.46
CA LYS A 89 7.13 -19.02 -9.50
C LYS A 89 6.47 -19.21 -8.13
N GLY A 90 6.49 -18.15 -7.31
CA GLY A 90 5.94 -18.10 -5.97
C GLY A 90 6.72 -18.91 -4.93
N LYS A 91 7.99 -19.27 -5.18
CA LYS A 91 8.84 -20.02 -4.25
C LYS A 91 9.90 -19.14 -3.61
N CYS A 92 10.18 -19.37 -2.33
CA CYS A 92 11.30 -18.78 -1.62
C CYS A 92 12.62 -19.39 -2.12
N SER A 93 13.61 -18.54 -2.42
CA SER A 93 14.91 -19.03 -2.94
C SER A 93 15.79 -19.72 -1.91
N ASN A 94 15.50 -19.55 -0.61
CA ASN A 94 16.25 -20.22 0.48
C ASN A 94 15.66 -21.60 0.79
N CYS A 95 14.38 -21.68 1.19
CA CYS A 95 13.77 -22.94 1.62
C CYS A 95 13.03 -23.71 0.50
N GLY A 96 12.85 -23.11 -0.68
CA GLY A 96 12.15 -23.73 -1.81
C GLY A 96 10.62 -23.86 -1.66
N LEU A 97 10.08 -23.56 -0.47
CA LEU A 97 8.64 -23.57 -0.20
C LEU A 97 7.92 -22.41 -0.89
N ARG A 98 6.62 -22.60 -1.14
CA ARG A 98 5.78 -21.56 -1.74
C ARG A 98 5.40 -20.50 -0.70
N PHE A 99 5.31 -19.26 -1.14
CA PHE A 99 4.71 -18.18 -0.35
C PHE A 99 3.19 -18.37 -0.26
N SER A 100 2.66 -18.17 0.94
CA SER A 100 1.24 -18.03 1.24
C SER A 100 0.87 -16.55 1.45
N MET A 101 -0.43 -16.24 1.50
CA MET A 101 -0.92 -14.88 1.75
C MET A 101 -0.60 -14.36 3.16
N GLU A 102 -0.28 -15.26 4.09
CA GLU A 102 0.01 -14.94 5.49
C GLU A 102 1.51 -14.76 5.74
N ASP A 103 2.35 -15.16 4.77
CA ASP A 103 3.79 -15.07 4.91
C ASP A 103 4.29 -13.62 4.84
N LEU A 104 5.22 -13.32 5.74
CA LEU A 104 6.03 -12.11 5.64
C LEU A 104 7.15 -12.34 4.63
N MET A 105 7.19 -11.49 3.60
CA MET A 105 8.12 -11.57 2.48
C MET A 105 9.10 -10.41 2.50
N GLU A 106 10.38 -10.69 2.32
CA GLU A 106 11.45 -9.69 2.30
C GLU A 106 12.30 -9.82 1.04
N ILE A 107 12.68 -8.67 0.47
CA ILE A 107 13.59 -8.60 -0.68
C ILE A 107 15.02 -8.65 -0.16
N HIS A 108 15.78 -9.63 -0.64
CA HIS A 108 17.17 -9.86 -0.33
C HIS A 108 18.07 -9.49 -1.52
N HIS A 109 19.24 -8.91 -1.23
CA HIS A 109 20.31 -8.67 -2.19
C HIS A 109 21.31 -9.82 -2.15
N ILE A 110 21.43 -10.58 -3.25
CA ILE A 110 22.24 -11.79 -3.32
C ILE A 110 23.72 -11.47 -3.04
N ASP A 111 24.22 -10.36 -3.57
CA ASP A 111 25.60 -9.88 -3.36
C ASP A 111 25.83 -9.15 -2.03
N LYS A 112 24.81 -9.05 -1.16
CA LYS A 112 24.80 -8.28 0.10
C LYS A 112 25.06 -6.77 -0.08
N ASN A 113 25.17 -6.28 -1.31
CA ASN A 113 25.34 -4.87 -1.61
C ASN A 113 23.97 -4.22 -1.81
N HIS A 114 23.48 -3.57 -0.75
CA HIS A 114 22.20 -2.89 -0.77
C HIS A 114 22.07 -1.75 -1.79
N ARG A 115 23.17 -1.31 -2.43
CA ARG A 115 23.16 -0.32 -3.52
C ARG A 115 22.94 -0.93 -4.91
N ASN A 116 23.15 -2.24 -5.06
CA ASN A 116 22.98 -2.93 -6.34
C ASN A 116 21.53 -3.44 -6.52
N HIS A 117 20.67 -2.60 -7.08
CA HIS A 117 19.25 -2.93 -7.28
C HIS A 117 18.93 -3.59 -8.63
N LYS A 118 19.91 -4.22 -9.30
CA LYS A 118 19.67 -4.98 -10.52
C LYS A 118 18.76 -6.18 -10.23
N TRP A 119 17.83 -6.49 -11.13
CA TRP A 119 16.87 -7.59 -10.94
C TRP A 119 17.54 -8.94 -10.72
N GLU A 120 18.65 -9.20 -11.40
CA GLU A 120 19.46 -10.42 -11.23
C GLU A 120 20.07 -10.56 -9.82
N ASN A 121 20.20 -9.45 -9.10
CA ASN A 121 20.76 -9.40 -7.76
C ASN A 121 19.69 -9.39 -6.65
N LEU A 122 18.41 -9.35 -7.01
CA LEU A 122 17.32 -9.32 -6.05
C LEU A 122 16.62 -10.67 -6.00
N THR A 123 16.32 -11.14 -4.80
CA THR A 123 15.49 -12.32 -4.59
C THR A 123 14.51 -12.10 -3.44
N LEU A 124 13.38 -12.79 -3.46
CA LEU A 124 12.36 -12.74 -2.43
C LEU A 124 12.50 -13.97 -1.52
N LEU A 125 12.56 -13.71 -0.22
CA LEU A 125 12.66 -14.73 0.82
C LEU A 125 11.49 -14.61 1.81
N HIS A 126 11.17 -15.69 2.51
CA HIS A 126 10.41 -15.57 3.76
C HIS A 126 11.22 -14.78 4.77
N ARG A 127 10.57 -14.07 5.68
CA ARG A 127 11.25 -13.33 6.74
C ARG A 127 12.21 -14.20 7.56
N HIS A 128 11.77 -15.38 8.00
CA HIS A 128 12.64 -16.31 8.73
C HIS A 128 13.85 -16.77 7.88
N CYS A 129 13.65 -17.05 6.59
CA CYS A 129 14.74 -17.37 5.68
C CYS A 129 15.71 -16.21 5.50
N HIS A 130 15.21 -14.98 5.47
CA HIS A 130 16.04 -13.79 5.37
C HIS A 130 16.92 -13.64 6.62
N ASP A 131 16.33 -13.83 7.79
CA ASP A 131 17.06 -13.84 9.07
C ASP A 131 18.16 -14.94 9.08
N GLU A 132 17.83 -16.17 8.66
CA GLU A 132 18.79 -17.29 8.55
C GLU A 132 20.00 -16.95 7.66
N VAL A 133 19.75 -16.33 6.50
CA VAL A 133 20.81 -15.95 5.55
C VAL A 133 21.72 -14.86 6.12
N HIS A 134 21.19 -13.93 6.92
CA HIS A 134 22.00 -12.91 7.59
C HIS A 134 22.74 -13.46 8.81
N MET A 135 22.18 -14.45 9.51
CA MET A 135 22.86 -15.13 10.63
C MET A 135 24.03 -15.99 10.17
N THR A 136 23.88 -16.71 9.05
CA THR A 136 24.93 -17.56 8.47
C THR A 136 26.05 -16.78 7.74
N SER A 137 25.89 -15.47 7.65
CA SER A 137 26.81 -14.54 6.99
C SER A 137 27.77 -13.82 7.92
N ALA A 138 27.71 -14.10 9.23
CA ALA A 138 28.60 -13.60 10.28
C ALA A 138 29.61 -14.68 10.68
#